data_AF-A0A1H7UVB2-F1
#
_entry.id   AF-A0A1H7UVB2-F1
#
_cell.length_a   1.000
_cell.length_b   1.000
_cell.length_c   1.000
_cell.angle_alpha   90.00
_cell.angle_beta   90.00
_cell.angle_gamma   90.00
#
_symmetry.space_group_name_H-M   'P 1'
#
loop_
_entity.id
_entity.type
_entity.pdbx_description
1 polymer ?
#
loop_
_entity_poly.entity_id
_entity_poly.type
_entity_poly.pdbx_seq_one_letter_code
_entity_poly.pdbx_strand_id
1 'polypeptide(L)'
;MKKSILYQWTYILFATAISTLVLYQYAKELPELISNDNLTKEIAMCSGQLLWQGSIIMIFIKKKIHTYLYNMISVSLLGSLALIPLILVYKQEVIIPEIKILLFLFVVCLMILDHTRRVKKLKLPGYLTITWITYRLLWLPILLF
;
A
#
# COMPACT_ATOMS: atom_id res chain seq x y z
N MET A 1 23.89 7.31 6.79
CA MET A 1 23.32 7.47 8.15
C MET A 1 22.30 6.39 8.43
N LYS A 2 22.46 5.66 9.54
CA LYS A 2 21.46 4.70 10.05
C LYS A 2 20.36 5.50 10.75
N LYS A 3 19.12 5.44 10.24
CA LYS A 3 17.99 6.15 10.85
C LYS A 3 17.65 5.55 12.22
N SER A 4 17.24 6.37 13.19
CA SER A 4 16.86 5.90 14.52
C SER A 4 15.59 5.03 14.46
N ILE A 5 15.43 4.13 15.45
CA ILE A 5 14.25 3.26 15.54
C ILE A 5 12.98 4.09 15.72
N LEU A 6 13.04 5.12 16.57
CA LEU A 6 11.93 6.05 16.79
C LEU A 6 11.49 6.69 15.46
N TYR A 7 12.43 7.22 14.68
CA TYR A 7 12.13 7.80 13.37
C TYR A 7 11.42 6.80 12.45
N GLN A 8 11.85 5.54 12.43
CA GLN A 8 11.24 4.53 11.57
C GLN A 8 9.78 4.27 11.94
N TRP A 9 9.47 4.16 13.23
CA TRP A 9 8.09 3.98 13.70
C TRP A 9 7.22 5.21 13.45
N THR A 10 7.74 6.41 13.73
CA THR A 10 7.03 7.66 13.41
C THR A 10 6.73 7.77 11.91
N TYR A 11 7.71 7.43 11.06
CA TYR A 11 7.52 7.40 9.62
C TYR A 11 6.49 6.35 9.19
N ILE A 12 6.49 5.16 9.80
CA ILE A 12 5.50 4.12 9.50
C ILE A 12 4.09 4.62 9.79
N LEU A 13 3.85 5.24 10.94
CA LEU A 13 2.54 5.80 11.29
C LEU A 13 2.12 6.90 10.31
N PHE A 14 3.01 7.86 10.03
CA PHE A 14 2.77 8.93 9.07
C PHE A 14 2.43 8.39 7.68
N ALA A 15 3.27 7.50 7.14
CA ALA A 15 3.12 6.95 5.80
C ALA A 15 1.82 6.12 5.68
N THR A 16 1.43 5.43 6.75
CA THR A 16 0.16 4.69 6.81
C THR A 16 -1.01 5.64 6.78
N ALA A 17 -1.02 6.69 7.60
CA ALA A 17 -2.09 7.67 7.64
C ALA A 17 -2.29 8.35 6.28
N ILE A 18 -1.21 8.82 5.64
CA ILE A 18 -1.29 9.44 4.31
C ILE A 18 -1.78 8.44 3.27
N SER A 19 -1.25 7.21 3.26
CA SER A 19 -1.66 6.20 2.28
C SER A 19 -3.14 5.84 2.41
N THR A 20 -3.63 5.68 3.64
CA THR A 20 -5.05 5.43 3.93
C THR A 20 -5.94 6.57 3.45
N LEU A 21 -5.59 7.83 3.75
CA LEU A 21 -6.39 8.97 3.34
C LEU A 21 -6.46 9.10 1.82
N VAL A 22 -5.33 8.88 1.12
CA VAL A 22 -5.31 8.95 -0.34
C VAL A 22 -6.09 7.80 -0.97
N LEU A 23 -5.97 6.58 -0.46
CA LEU A 23 -6.73 5.44 -0.97
C LEU A 23 -8.23 5.62 -0.75
N TYR A 24 -8.64 6.13 0.41
CA TYR A 24 -10.04 6.47 0.69
C TYR A 24 -10.60 7.51 -0.29
N GLN A 25 -9.80 8.53 -0.63
CA GLN A 25 -10.23 9.53 -1.62
C GLN A 25 -10.22 8.95 -3.04
N TYR A 26 -9.28 8.07 -3.36
CA TYR A 26 -9.26 7.37 -4.65
C TYR A 26 -10.48 6.48 -4.83
N ALA A 27 -10.90 5.74 -3.80
CA ALA A 27 -12.07 4.87 -3.85
C ALA A 27 -13.37 5.63 -4.18
N LYS A 28 -13.52 6.86 -3.67
CA LYS A 28 -14.67 7.73 -3.99
C LYS A 28 -14.75 8.15 -5.45
N GLU A 29 -13.64 8.13 -6.18
CA GLU A 29 -13.60 8.44 -7.62
C GLU A 29 -14.02 7.24 -8.48
N LEU A 30 -14.35 6.09 -7.85
CA LEU A 30 -14.78 4.83 -8.46
C LEU A 30 -16.06 4.26 -7.78
N PRO A 31 -17.15 5.03 -7.66
CA PRO A 31 -18.34 4.61 -6.90
C PRO A 31 -19.07 3.41 -7.52
N GLU A 32 -18.93 3.20 -8.84
CA GLU A 32 -19.51 2.05 -9.55
C GLU A 32 -18.86 0.72 -9.17
N LEU A 33 -17.58 0.75 -8.76
CA LEU A 33 -16.81 -0.43 -8.39
C LEU A 33 -16.72 -0.60 -6.87
N ILE A 34 -16.62 0.50 -6.13
CA ILE A 34 -16.42 0.51 -4.68
C ILE A 34 -17.55 1.33 -4.03
N SER A 35 -18.76 0.78 -4.07
CA SER A 35 -19.99 1.48 -3.69
C SER A 35 -20.17 1.70 -2.18
N ASN A 36 -19.53 0.85 -1.35
CA ASN A 36 -19.66 0.87 0.11
C ASN A 36 -18.32 1.12 0.82
N ASP A 37 -17.42 1.88 0.21
CA ASP A 37 -16.14 2.18 0.86
C ASP A 37 -16.33 3.11 2.06
N ASN A 38 -15.46 2.93 3.06
CA ASN A 38 -15.38 3.82 4.19
C ASN A 38 -13.96 3.87 4.75
N LEU A 39 -13.67 4.94 5.47
CA LEU A 39 -12.35 5.16 6.04
C LEU A 39 -11.91 4.01 6.97
N THR A 40 -12.85 3.33 7.63
CA THR A 40 -12.55 2.18 8.50
C THR A 40 -12.02 0.98 7.71
N LYS A 41 -12.62 0.65 6.54
CA LYS A 41 -12.12 -0.39 5.63
C LYS A 41 -10.69 -0.08 5.18
N GLU A 42 -10.41 1.18 4.84
CA GLU A 42 -9.09 1.64 4.39
C GLU A 42 -8.03 1.64 5.51
N ILE A 43 -8.40 2.05 6.72
CA ILE A 43 -7.54 1.95 7.91
C ILE A 43 -7.23 0.48 8.20
N ALA A 44 -8.24 -0.40 8.19
CA ALA A 44 -8.09 -1.82 8.46
C ALA A 44 -7.18 -2.49 7.41
N MET A 45 -7.35 -2.16 6.13
CA MET A 45 -6.49 -2.66 5.06
C MET A 45 -5.03 -2.24 5.26
N CYS A 46 -4.77 -0.95 5.46
CA CYS A 46 -3.42 -0.43 5.48
C CYS A 46 -2.66 -0.84 6.76
N SER A 47 -3.33 -0.81 7.91
CA SER A 47 -2.75 -1.26 9.17
C SER A 47 -2.62 -2.79 9.21
N GLY A 48 -3.60 -3.53 8.70
CA GLY A 48 -3.54 -4.98 8.58
C GLY A 48 -2.41 -5.46 7.68
N GLN A 49 -2.09 -4.73 6.60
CA GLN A 49 -0.91 -5.01 5.76
C GLN A 49 0.39 -4.98 6.58
N LEU A 50 0.54 -4.01 7.49
CA LEU A 50 1.70 -3.90 8.38
C LEU A 50 1.74 -5.05 9.38
N LEU A 51 0.60 -5.42 9.96
CA LEU A 51 0.50 -6.54 10.91
C LEU A 51 0.82 -7.87 10.22
N TRP A 52 0.26 -8.12 9.04
CA TRP A 52 0.50 -9.32 8.24
C TRP A 52 1.98 -9.50 7.93
N GLN A 53 2.59 -8.46 7.35
CA GLN A 53 4.00 -8.47 6.96
C GLN A 53 4.94 -8.47 8.16
N GLY A 54 4.57 -7.77 9.23
CA GLY A 54 5.28 -7.77 10.50
C GLY A 54 5.34 -9.17 11.10
N SER A 55 4.20 -9.87 11.15
CA SER A 55 4.10 -11.24 11.64
C SER A 55 4.98 -12.20 10.83
N ILE A 56 4.99 -12.09 9.50
CA ILE A 56 5.85 -12.93 8.64
C ILE A 56 7.33 -12.70 8.96
N ILE A 57 7.75 -11.43 9.13
CA ILE A 57 9.13 -11.14 9.53
C ILE A 57 9.47 -11.72 10.90
N MET A 58 8.59 -11.56 11.89
CA MET A 58 8.85 -12.02 13.25
C MET A 58 8.93 -13.54 13.35
N ILE A 59 8.00 -14.26 12.71
CA ILE A 59 7.85 -15.70 12.84
C ILE A 59 8.87 -16.44 11.97
N PHE A 60 8.94 -16.11 10.67
CA PHE A 60 9.68 -16.90 9.69
C PHE A 60 11.10 -16.39 9.44
N ILE A 61 11.32 -15.08 9.53
CA ILE A 61 12.59 -14.47 9.11
C ILE A 61 13.46 -14.08 10.32
N LYS A 62 12.85 -13.77 11.46
CA LYS A 62 13.50 -13.38 12.72
C LYS A 62 14.50 -12.23 12.53
N LYS A 63 14.15 -11.24 11.68
CA LYS A 63 14.94 -10.03 11.42
C LYS A 63 14.30 -8.79 12.05
N LYS A 64 14.98 -7.65 11.92
CA LYS A 64 14.53 -6.35 12.42
C LYS A 64 13.26 -5.89 11.71
N ILE A 65 12.11 -6.10 12.36
CA ILE A 65 10.77 -5.73 11.86
C ILE A 65 10.67 -4.27 11.42
N HIS A 66 11.13 -3.33 12.26
CA HIS A 66 11.08 -1.89 11.99
C HIS A 66 11.77 -1.51 10.67
N THR A 67 12.94 -2.09 10.38
CA THR A 67 13.69 -1.78 9.15
C THR A 67 12.96 -2.29 7.90
N TYR A 68 12.33 -3.46 7.99
CA TYR A 68 11.54 -3.99 6.89
C TYR A 68 10.24 -3.19 6.69
N LEU A 69 9.43 -3.02 7.73
CA LEU A 69 8.16 -2.30 7.65
C LEU A 69 8.35 -0.85 7.19
N TYR A 70 9.42 -0.19 7.63
CA TYR A 70 9.81 1.14 7.15
C TYR A 70 10.05 1.15 5.63
N ASN A 71 10.79 0.17 5.09
CA ASN A 71 11.03 0.10 3.65
C ASN A 71 9.78 -0.27 2.86
N MET A 72 8.95 -1.16 3.41
CA MET A 72 7.72 -1.62 2.80
C MET A 72 6.69 -0.50 2.72
N ILE A 73 6.43 0.22 3.82
CA ILE A 73 5.44 1.30 3.83
C ILE A 73 5.87 2.49 2.96
N SER A 74 7.18 2.71 2.74
CA SER A 74 7.65 3.67 1.74
C SER A 74 7.14 3.36 0.33
N VAL A 75 7.00 2.07 -0.04
CA VAL A 75 6.42 1.68 -1.33
C VAL A 75 4.95 2.10 -1.39
N SER A 76 4.18 1.80 -0.34
CA SER A 76 2.77 2.22 -0.23
C SER A 76 2.61 3.73 -0.29
N LEU A 77 3.50 4.49 0.37
CA LEU A 77 3.47 5.94 0.34
C LEU A 77 3.77 6.49 -1.07
N LEU A 78 4.78 5.95 -1.75
CA LEU A 78 5.08 6.40 -3.12
C LEU A 78 3.94 6.07 -4.09
N GLY A 79 3.35 4.89 -3.94
CA GLY A 79 2.16 4.50 -4.71
C GLY A 79 0.98 5.44 -4.46
N SER A 80 0.66 5.74 -3.20
CA SER A 80 -0.42 6.67 -2.87
C SER A 80 -0.14 8.07 -3.37
N LEU A 81 1.07 8.61 -3.20
CA LEU A 81 1.45 9.91 -3.77
C LEU A 81 1.30 9.95 -5.29
N ALA A 82 1.58 8.85 -5.99
CA ALA A 82 1.37 8.74 -7.44
C ALA A 82 -0.11 8.75 -7.84
N LEU A 83 -1.04 8.38 -6.95
CA LEU A 83 -2.49 8.47 -7.19
C LEU A 83 -3.04 9.90 -7.01
N ILE A 84 -2.38 10.77 -6.24
CA ILE A 84 -2.84 12.16 -6.04
C ILE A 84 -3.07 12.92 -7.35
N PRO A 85 -2.11 12.98 -8.30
CA PRO A 85 -2.34 13.66 -9.57
C PRO A 85 -3.48 13.02 -10.37
N LEU A 86 -3.66 11.70 -10.27
CA LEU A 86 -4.77 11.00 -10.93
C LEU A 86 -6.12 11.43 -10.35
N ILE A 87 -6.25 11.48 -9.02
CA ILE A 87 -7.45 11.97 -8.33
C ILE A 87 -7.80 13.40 -8.79
N LEU A 88 -6.81 14.29 -8.90
CA LEU A 88 -7.04 15.67 -9.33
C LEU A 88 -7.56 15.75 -10.77
N VAL A 89 -7.09 14.88 -11.66
CA VAL A 89 -7.57 14.80 -13.04
C VAL A 89 -8.98 14.19 -13.11
N TYR A 90 -9.28 13.17 -12.29
CA TYR A 90 -10.57 12.48 -12.32
C TYR A 90 -11.76 13.36 -11.91
N LYS A 91 -11.52 14.34 -11.03
CA LYS A 91 -12.52 15.35 -10.65
C LYS A 91 -13.02 16.23 -11.81
N GLN A 92 -12.32 16.23 -12.95
CA GLN A 92 -12.74 16.95 -14.14
C GLN A 92 -13.74 16.13 -14.99
N GLU A 93 -14.12 14.92 -14.55
CA GLU A 93 -15.12 14.00 -15.13
C GLU A 93 -14.91 13.58 -16.59
N VAL A 94 -13.72 13.79 -17.16
CA VAL A 94 -13.43 13.43 -18.57
C VAL A 94 -13.03 11.96 -18.75
N ILE A 95 -12.69 11.25 -17.67
CA ILE A 95 -12.04 9.92 -17.75
C ILE A 95 -13.01 8.79 -17.37
N ILE A 96 -13.21 7.86 -18.29
CA ILE A 96 -14.02 6.65 -18.09
C ILE A 96 -13.43 5.71 -17.02
N PRO A 97 -14.26 4.94 -16.29
CA PRO A 97 -13.83 4.08 -15.18
C PRO A 97 -12.71 3.08 -15.53
N GLU A 98 -12.72 2.51 -16.73
CA GLU A 98 -11.73 1.53 -17.19
C GLU A 98 -10.32 2.12 -17.23
N ILE A 99 -10.19 3.35 -17.69
CA ILE A 99 -8.90 4.06 -17.72
C ILE A 99 -8.41 4.32 -16.29
N LYS A 100 -9.32 4.68 -15.38
CA LYS A 100 -8.98 4.89 -13.97
C LYS A 100 -8.39 3.63 -13.35
N ILE A 101 -9.00 2.47 -13.62
CA ILE A 101 -8.54 1.15 -13.16
C ILE A 101 -7.19 0.78 -13.78
N LEU A 102 -7.02 0.98 -15.10
CA LEU A 102 -5.76 0.70 -15.79
C LEU A 102 -4.59 1.50 -15.20
N LEU A 103 -4.80 2.78 -14.91
CA LEU A 103 -3.79 3.64 -14.29
C LEU A 103 -3.46 3.20 -12.86
N PHE A 104 -4.45 2.75 -12.10
CA PHE A 104 -4.22 2.16 -10.78
C PHE A 104 -3.40 0.87 -10.86
N LEU A 105 -3.75 -0.04 -11.77
CA LEU A 105 -2.99 -1.28 -11.99
C LEU A 105 -1.56 -0.98 -12.44
N PHE A 106 -1.33 0.05 -13.25
CA PHE A 106 0.00 0.51 -13.60
C PHE A 106 0.81 0.94 -12.36
N VAL A 107 0.21 1.74 -11.46
CA VAL A 107 0.83 2.11 -10.19
C VAL A 107 1.13 0.87 -9.33
N VAL A 108 0.21 -0.08 -9.24
CA VAL A 108 0.42 -1.36 -8.52
C VAL A 108 1.60 -2.15 -9.08
N CYS A 109 1.73 -2.25 -10.41
CA CYS A 109 2.88 -2.90 -11.05
C CYS A 109 4.20 -2.22 -10.65
N LEU A 110 4.26 -0.88 -10.67
CA LEU A 110 5.44 -0.14 -10.22
C LEU A 110 5.76 -0.39 -8.74
N MET A 111 4.73 -0.46 -7.89
CA MET A 111 4.89 -0.79 -6.48
C MET A 111 5.48 -2.19 -6.27
N ILE A 112 5.00 -3.20 -7.01
CA ILE A 112 5.51 -4.58 -6.94
C ILE A 112 6.99 -4.63 -7.35
N LEU A 113 7.37 -3.91 -8.41
CA LEU A 113 8.76 -3.80 -8.84
C LEU A 113 9.64 -3.15 -7.75
N ASP A 114 9.19 -2.04 -7.16
CA ASP A 114 9.95 -1.35 -6.12
C ASP A 114 10.05 -2.19 -4.83
N HIS A 115 8.97 -2.87 -4.43
CA HIS A 115 8.99 -3.77 -3.28
C HIS A 115 9.97 -4.92 -3.49
N THR A 116 9.94 -5.56 -4.67
CA THR A 116 10.86 -6.64 -5.03
C THR A 116 12.31 -6.17 -4.97
N ARG A 117 12.59 -4.97 -5.50
CA ARG A 117 13.92 -4.35 -5.47
C ARG A 117 14.38 -4.08 -4.04
N ARG A 118 13.50 -3.58 -3.16
CA ARG A 118 13.82 -3.33 -1.74
C ARG A 118 14.05 -4.60 -0.95
N VAL A 119 13.23 -5.63 -1.15
CA VAL A 119 13.41 -6.96 -0.53
C VAL A 119 14.78 -7.53 -0.91
N LYS A 120 15.17 -7.48 -2.19
CA LYS A 120 16.50 -7.88 -2.65
C LYS A 120 17.62 -7.05 -2.00
N LYS A 121 17.46 -5.72 -1.94
CA LYS A 121 18.45 -4.82 -1.31
C LYS A 121 18.64 -5.10 0.19
N LEU A 122 17.58 -5.50 0.88
CA LEU A 122 17.61 -5.90 2.29
C LEU A 122 18.14 -7.32 2.51
N LYS A 123 18.51 -8.05 1.44
CA LYS A 123 18.90 -9.46 1.46
C LYS A 123 17.84 -10.34 2.13
N LEU A 124 16.57 -10.03 1.85
CA LEU A 124 15.40 -10.77 2.32
C LEU A 124 14.88 -11.70 1.21
N PRO A 125 14.22 -12.80 1.57
CA PRO A 125 13.71 -13.75 0.59
C PRO A 125 12.59 -13.15 -0.26
N GLY A 126 12.60 -13.48 -1.56
CA GLY A 126 11.66 -12.92 -2.54
C GLY A 126 10.18 -13.23 -2.27
N TYR A 127 9.89 -14.32 -1.54
CA TYR A 127 8.51 -14.68 -1.19
C TYR A 127 7.80 -13.62 -0.35
N LEU A 128 8.52 -12.68 0.30
CA LEU A 128 7.89 -11.55 0.99
C LEU A 128 7.05 -10.68 0.06
N THR A 129 7.45 -10.55 -1.21
CA THR A 129 6.62 -9.83 -2.19
C THR A 129 5.36 -10.61 -2.51
N ILE A 130 5.46 -11.93 -2.61
CA ILE A 130 4.30 -12.80 -2.84
C ILE A 130 3.32 -12.64 -1.68
N THR A 131 3.78 -12.76 -0.43
CA THR A 131 2.90 -12.60 0.74
C THR A 131 2.31 -11.19 0.85
N TRP A 132 2.99 -10.17 0.33
CA TRP A 132 2.49 -8.80 0.27
C TRP A 132 1.33 -8.70 -0.73
N ILE A 133 1.50 -9.25 -1.93
CA ILE A 133 0.45 -9.32 -2.95
C ILE A 133 -0.72 -10.16 -2.43
N THR A 134 -0.45 -11.31 -1.81
CA THR A 134 -1.49 -12.20 -1.26
C THR A 134 -2.41 -11.45 -0.29
N TYR A 135 -1.85 -10.66 0.62
CA TYR A 135 -2.67 -9.86 1.54
C TYR A 135 -3.60 -8.89 0.79
N ARG A 136 -3.09 -8.22 -0.24
CA ARG A 136 -3.90 -7.30 -1.06
C ARG A 136 -5.03 -8.03 -1.79
N LEU A 137 -4.74 -9.19 -2.37
CA LEU A 137 -5.75 -10.00 -3.05
C LEU A 137 -6.83 -10.53 -2.09
N LEU A 138 -6.44 -10.91 -0.87
CA LEU A 138 -7.40 -11.33 0.17
C LEU A 138 -8.33 -10.18 0.60
N TRP A 139 -7.88 -8.93 0.51
CA TRP A 139 -8.67 -7.78 0.90
C TRP A 139 -9.60 -7.25 -0.20
N LEU A 140 -9.29 -7.52 -1.48
CA LEU A 140 -10.11 -7.05 -2.61
C LEU A 140 -11.60 -7.40 -2.47
N PRO A 141 -12.02 -8.63 -2.13
CA PRO A 141 -13.44 -8.94 -1.95
C PRO A 141 -14.12 -8.11 -0.85
N ILE A 142 -13.39 -7.78 0.23
CA ILE A 142 -13.92 -7.00 1.36
C ILE A 142 -14.09 -5.52 0.99
N LEU A 143 -13.31 -5.02 0.02
CA LEU A 143 -13.49 -3.68 -0.53
C LEU A 143 -14.66 -3.63 -1.51
N LEU A 144 -14.78 -4.63 -2.39
CA LEU A 144 -15.76 -4.65 -3.48
C LEU A 144 -17.18 -5.02 -3.02
N PHE A 145 -17.32 -5.74 -1.91
CA PHE A 145 -18.60 -6.22 -1.36
C PHE A 145 -18.81 -5.73 0.09
#